data_AF-A0A1J4W731-F1
#
_entry.id   AF-A0A1J4W731-F1
#
_cell.length_a   1.000
_cell.length_b   1.000
_cell.length_c   1.000
_cell.angle_alpha   90.00
_cell.angle_beta   90.00
_cell.angle_gamma   90.00
#
_symmetry.space_group_name_H-M   'P 1'
#
loop_
_entity.id
_entity.type
_entity.pdbx_description
1 polymer ?
#
loop_
_entity_poly.entity_id
_entity_poly.type
_entity_poly.pdbx_seq_one_letter_code
_entity_poly.pdbx_strand_id
1 'polypeptide(L)'
;MKTRETYHILLVLIVLIFAVILKPFLTNQDYNVMLIAATSITLAVLINIATKKITAYYFETSIEHKIWSVDRYWLRRKDTFKNKIPFGILIPFIATIASLGNFLFLAALEFDIKTLTSRVSKRHEWYKFTDITDFHLGVIAASGVILNLVFAVIGYLAGFSLFAKLNIYYAFYCMLPLWNLDGTKIFFANKNIWAVLGAIVIIFLLYALFLP
;
A
#
# COMPACT_ATOMS: atom_id res chain seq x y z
N MET A 1 -6.24 1.59 -17.87
CA MET A 1 -6.19 2.33 -16.58
C MET A 1 -6.87 3.67 -16.79
N LYS A 2 -7.70 4.17 -15.87
CA LYS A 2 -8.31 5.50 -16.05
C LYS A 2 -7.24 6.58 -15.88
N THR A 3 -7.29 7.64 -16.68
CA THR A 3 -6.30 8.74 -16.63
C THR A 3 -6.16 9.35 -15.23
N ARG A 4 -7.24 9.44 -14.45
CA ARG A 4 -7.19 9.94 -13.06
C ARG A 4 -6.40 9.02 -12.11
N GLU A 5 -6.53 7.69 -12.28
CA GLU A 5 -5.81 6.72 -11.45
C GLU A 5 -4.29 6.79 -11.71
N THR A 6 -3.89 6.92 -12.99
CA THR A 6 -2.47 7.07 -13.35
C THR A 6 -1.87 8.32 -12.71
N TYR A 7 -2.60 9.45 -12.68
CA TYR A 7 -2.13 10.66 -12.01
C TYR A 7 -1.93 10.46 -10.50
N HIS A 8 -2.87 9.81 -9.82
CA HIS A 8 -2.74 9.53 -8.38
C HIS A 8 -1.52 8.66 -8.07
N ILE A 9 -1.31 7.60 -8.84
CA ILE A 9 -0.17 6.69 -8.66
C ILE A 9 1.15 7.43 -8.93
N LEU A 10 1.23 8.19 -10.02
CA LEU A 10 2.44 8.95 -10.36
C LEU A 10 2.78 9.99 -9.30
N LEU A 11 1.78 10.72 -8.79
CA LEU A 11 1.99 11.72 -7.75
C LEU A 11 2.51 11.06 -6.47
N VAL A 12 1.89 9.97 -6.03
CA VAL A 12 2.37 9.22 -4.86
C VAL A 12 3.77 8.69 -5.06
N LEU A 13 4.09 8.14 -6.24
CA LEU A 13 5.44 7.66 -6.55
C LEU A 13 6.47 8.78 -6.42
N ILE A 14 6.20 9.97 -6.97
CA ILE A 14 7.09 11.13 -6.85
C ILE A 14 7.35 11.47 -5.38
N VAL A 15 6.30 11.50 -4.55
CA VAL A 15 6.39 11.83 -3.13
C VAL A 15 7.16 10.76 -2.35
N LEU A 16 6.91 9.49 -2.60
CA LEU A 16 7.60 8.39 -1.94
C LEU A 16 9.07 8.28 -2.38
N ILE A 17 9.36 8.51 -3.65
CA ILE A 17 10.73 8.58 -4.17
C ILE A 17 11.48 9.72 -3.46
N PHE A 18 10.87 10.91 -3.39
CA PHE A 18 11.44 12.04 -2.64
C PHE A 18 11.70 11.68 -1.17
N ALA A 19 10.72 11.05 -0.52
CA ALA A 19 10.84 10.63 0.88
C ALA A 19 12.05 9.71 1.12
N VAL A 20 12.21 8.70 0.27
CA VAL A 20 13.29 7.71 0.39
C VAL A 20 14.66 8.30 0.02
N ILE A 21 14.72 9.19 -0.98
CA ILE A 21 15.98 9.79 -1.46
C ILE A 21 16.55 10.82 -0.47
N LEU A 22 15.71 11.49 0.32
CA LEU A 22 16.14 12.64 1.13
C LEU A 22 17.32 12.31 2.06
N LYS A 23 17.30 11.16 2.73
CA LYS A 23 18.37 10.78 3.66
C LYS A 23 19.69 10.48 2.94
N PRO A 24 19.76 9.57 1.95
CA PRO A 24 20.98 9.36 1.16
C PRO A 24 21.56 10.64 0.56
N PHE A 25 20.69 11.54 0.12
CA PHE A 25 21.07 12.85 -0.43
C PHE A 25 21.76 13.74 0.62
N LEU A 26 21.23 13.78 1.85
CA LEU A 26 21.81 14.60 2.93
C LEU A 26 23.09 14.01 3.54
N THR A 27 23.23 12.69 3.59
CA THR A 27 24.35 12.04 4.29
C THR A 27 25.58 11.84 3.40
N ASN A 28 25.43 11.17 2.26
CA ASN A 28 26.57 10.66 1.48
C ASN A 28 26.62 11.17 0.03
N GLN A 29 25.54 11.79 -0.46
CA GLN A 29 25.41 12.22 -1.87
C GLN A 29 25.73 11.10 -2.90
N ASP A 30 25.51 9.84 -2.52
CA ASP A 30 25.78 8.69 -3.39
C ASP A 30 24.61 8.47 -4.35
N TYR A 31 24.83 8.86 -5.61
CA TYR A 31 23.87 8.72 -6.70
C TYR A 31 23.44 7.27 -6.96
N ASN A 32 24.31 6.29 -6.72
CA ASN A 32 23.98 4.88 -6.94
C ASN A 32 22.96 4.41 -5.90
N VAL A 33 23.18 4.74 -4.63
CA VAL A 33 22.24 4.42 -3.55
C VAL A 33 20.90 5.10 -3.79
N MET A 34 20.90 6.37 -4.22
CA MET A 34 19.67 7.10 -4.55
C MET A 34 18.89 6.43 -5.68
N LEU A 35 19.57 5.99 -6.75
CA LEU A 35 18.94 5.30 -7.88
C LEU A 35 18.37 3.93 -7.48
N ILE A 36 19.13 3.15 -6.70
CA ILE A 36 18.68 1.85 -6.18
C ILE A 36 17.46 2.04 -5.26
N ALA A 37 17.47 3.07 -4.41
CA ALA A 37 16.35 3.35 -3.52
C ALA A 37 15.08 3.77 -4.29
N ALA A 38 15.22 4.65 -5.28
CA ALA A 38 14.13 5.12 -6.14
C ALA A 38 13.49 3.99 -6.96
N THR A 39 14.32 3.14 -7.56
CA THR A 39 13.86 1.97 -8.32
C THR A 39 13.20 0.95 -7.39
N SER A 40 13.79 0.72 -6.21
CA SER A 40 13.25 -0.22 -5.22
C SER A 40 11.86 0.16 -4.71
N ILE A 41 11.64 1.42 -4.32
CA ILE A 41 10.32 1.87 -3.84
C ILE A 41 9.29 1.86 -4.98
N THR A 42 9.70 2.22 -6.19
CA THR A 42 8.83 2.17 -7.37
C THR A 42 8.37 0.75 -7.63
N LEU A 43 9.30 -0.22 -7.60
CA LEU A 43 8.97 -1.64 -7.76
C LEU A 43 8.06 -2.13 -6.63
N ALA A 44 8.34 -1.81 -5.36
CA ALA A 44 7.49 -2.23 -4.23
C ALA A 44 6.04 -1.73 -4.36
N VAL A 45 5.85 -0.48 -4.78
CA VAL A 45 4.51 0.10 -5.01
C VAL A 45 3.83 -0.57 -6.21
N LEU A 46 4.56 -0.77 -7.32
CA LEU A 46 4.01 -1.38 -8.53
C LEU A 46 3.63 -2.85 -8.32
N ILE A 47 4.46 -3.62 -7.60
CA ILE A 47 4.19 -5.00 -7.20
C ILE A 47 2.86 -5.02 -6.44
N ASN A 48 2.73 -4.19 -5.39
CA ASN A 48 1.51 -4.13 -4.58
C ASN A 48 0.24 -3.80 -5.40
N ILE A 49 0.32 -2.77 -6.26
CA ILE A 49 -0.79 -2.38 -7.15
C ILE A 49 -1.14 -3.53 -8.11
N ALA A 50 -0.14 -4.15 -8.72
CA ALA A 50 -0.32 -5.24 -9.66
C ALA A 50 -0.96 -6.45 -8.98
N THR A 51 -0.49 -6.86 -7.80
CA THR A 51 -1.08 -7.97 -7.04
C THR A 51 -2.55 -7.73 -6.79
N LYS A 52 -2.90 -6.55 -6.27
CA LYS A 52 -4.29 -6.21 -5.96
C LYS A 52 -5.16 -6.26 -7.20
N LYS A 53 -4.68 -5.73 -8.34
CA LYS A 53 -5.42 -5.81 -9.61
C LYS A 53 -5.60 -7.24 -10.11
N ILE A 54 -4.58 -8.08 -9.99
CA ILE A 54 -4.65 -9.51 -10.36
C ILE A 54 -5.66 -10.23 -9.46
N THR A 55 -5.56 -10.06 -8.14
CA THR A 55 -6.48 -10.66 -7.17
C THR A 55 -7.91 -10.17 -7.36
N ALA A 56 -8.11 -8.88 -7.67
CA ALA A 56 -9.43 -8.32 -7.94
C ALA A 56 -10.07 -8.90 -9.19
N TYR A 57 -9.27 -9.07 -10.24
CA TYR A 57 -9.72 -9.68 -11.49
C TYR A 57 -10.18 -11.12 -11.25
N TYR A 58 -9.45 -11.88 -10.43
CA TYR A 58 -9.86 -13.23 -10.00
C TYR A 58 -11.22 -13.23 -9.29
N PHE A 59 -11.54 -12.18 -8.54
CA PHE A 59 -12.85 -11.99 -7.90
C PHE A 59 -13.90 -11.28 -8.79
N GLU A 60 -13.63 -11.12 -10.09
CA GLU A 60 -14.50 -10.42 -11.04
C GLU A 60 -14.84 -8.99 -10.60
N THR A 61 -13.85 -8.32 -10.02
CA THR A 61 -13.93 -6.94 -9.57
C THR A 61 -12.83 -6.09 -10.20
N SER A 62 -13.10 -4.80 -10.33
CA SER A 62 -12.12 -3.81 -10.77
C SER A 62 -11.71 -2.93 -9.60
N ILE A 63 -10.42 -2.64 -9.50
CA ILE A 63 -9.87 -1.75 -8.47
C ILE A 63 -9.44 -0.44 -9.11
N GLU A 64 -9.82 0.66 -8.46
CA GLU A 64 -9.27 1.98 -8.73
C GLU A 64 -8.44 2.45 -7.53
N HIS A 65 -7.16 2.74 -7.75
CA HIS A 65 -6.29 3.32 -6.73
C HIS A 65 -6.51 4.83 -6.65
N LYS A 66 -6.52 5.33 -5.42
CA LYS A 66 -6.63 6.75 -5.09
C LYS A 66 -5.56 7.11 -4.06
N ILE A 67 -5.23 8.40 -3.99
CA ILE A 67 -4.41 8.89 -2.89
C ILE A 67 -5.19 8.67 -1.61
N TRP A 68 -4.53 8.10 -0.60
CA TRP A 68 -5.15 7.93 0.71
C TRP A 68 -5.65 9.27 1.24
N SER A 69 -6.96 9.33 1.48
CA SER A 69 -7.65 10.54 1.89
C SER A 69 -8.38 10.35 3.22
N VAL A 70 -8.41 11.41 4.02
CA VAL A 70 -9.12 11.42 5.29
C VAL A 70 -10.29 12.40 5.19
N ASP A 71 -11.48 11.86 5.44
CA ASP A 71 -12.73 12.62 5.39
C ASP A 71 -13.12 13.18 6.78
N ARG A 72 -12.58 12.61 7.87
CA ARG A 72 -13.00 12.92 9.25
C ARG A 72 -11.82 13.31 10.11
N TYR A 73 -11.97 14.40 10.87
CA TYR A 73 -10.94 14.85 11.81
C TYR A 73 -11.15 14.32 13.23
N TRP A 74 -12.36 13.86 13.55
CA TRP A 74 -12.69 13.37 14.89
C TRP A 74 -13.53 12.08 14.85
N LEU A 75 -13.81 11.54 16.03
CA LEU A 75 -14.52 10.26 16.22
C LEU A 75 -16.02 10.34 15.89
N ARG A 76 -16.64 11.53 15.90
CA ARG A 76 -18.07 11.66 15.65
C ARG A 76 -18.36 11.67 14.15
N ARG A 77 -19.49 11.07 13.76
CA ARG A 77 -19.91 10.97 12.35
C ARG A 77 -20.15 12.35 11.68
N LYS A 78 -20.44 13.39 12.46
CA LYS A 78 -20.70 14.75 11.97
C LYS A 78 -19.43 15.57 11.74
N ASP A 79 -18.28 15.09 12.23
CA ASP A 79 -17.02 15.83 12.23
C ASP A 79 -16.24 15.51 10.95
N THR A 80 -16.80 15.93 9.82
CA THR A 80 -16.25 15.71 8.47
C THR A 80 -15.62 16.98 7.92
N PHE A 81 -14.49 16.85 7.24
CA PHE A 81 -13.94 17.94 6.45
C PHE A 81 -14.83 18.24 5.25
N LYS A 82 -14.94 19.53 4.87
CA LYS A 82 -15.64 19.94 3.65
C LYS A 82 -14.97 19.38 2.39
N ASN A 83 -13.64 19.27 2.41
CA ASN A 83 -12.82 18.70 1.34
C ASN A 83 -11.97 17.56 1.91
N LYS A 84 -11.85 16.46 1.18
CA LYS A 84 -11.01 15.33 1.58
C LYS A 84 -9.54 15.75 1.61
N ILE A 85 -8.85 15.51 2.72
CA ILE A 85 -7.44 15.87 2.83
C ILE A 85 -6.58 14.68 2.35
N PRO A 86 -5.67 14.87 1.38
CA PRO A 86 -4.84 13.80 0.82
C PRO A 86 -3.67 13.44 1.75
N PHE A 87 -3.96 12.72 2.82
CA PHE A 87 -2.98 12.28 3.82
C PHE A 87 -1.86 11.41 3.23
N GLY A 88 -2.16 10.65 2.17
CA GLY A 88 -1.17 9.85 1.44
C GLY A 88 -0.06 10.68 0.79
N ILE A 89 -0.22 11.99 0.64
CA ILE A 89 0.85 12.90 0.18
C ILE A 89 1.44 13.64 1.38
N LEU A 90 0.58 14.22 2.20
CA LEU A 90 1.01 15.12 3.28
C LEU A 90 1.84 14.38 4.33
N ILE A 91 1.43 13.18 4.74
CA ILE A 91 2.12 12.45 5.80
C ILE A 91 3.53 12.02 5.37
N PRO A 92 3.72 11.32 4.23
CA PRO A 92 5.07 10.97 3.80
C PRO A 92 5.97 12.20 3.61
N PHE A 93 5.43 13.28 3.04
CA PHE A 93 6.21 14.50 2.81
C PHE A 93 6.62 15.21 4.10
N ILE A 94 5.65 15.52 4.97
CA ILE A 94 5.90 16.24 6.23
C ILE A 94 6.75 15.39 7.17
N ALA A 95 6.44 14.10 7.30
CA ALA A 95 7.15 13.22 8.23
C ALA A 95 8.62 13.02 7.80
N THR A 96 8.89 12.95 6.49
CA THR A 96 10.26 12.85 6.00
C THR A 96 11.03 14.14 6.27
N ILE A 97 10.47 15.32 5.97
CA ILE A 97 11.14 16.61 6.21
C ILE A 97 11.39 16.83 7.70
N ALA A 98 10.36 16.61 8.53
CA ALA A 98 10.45 16.80 9.98
C ALA A 98 11.47 15.86 10.64
N SER A 99 11.67 14.67 10.09
CA SER A 99 12.64 13.68 10.60
C SER A 99 14.00 13.71 9.91
N LEU A 100 14.21 14.66 8.97
CA LEU A 100 15.40 14.70 8.10
C LEU A 100 15.65 13.36 7.38
N GLY A 101 14.58 12.68 6.99
CA GLY A 101 14.60 11.40 6.27
C GLY A 101 14.84 10.16 7.14
N ASN A 102 14.82 10.28 8.47
CA ASN A 102 14.94 9.11 9.35
C ASN A 102 13.63 8.33 9.51
N PHE A 103 12.49 9.02 9.41
CA PHE A 103 11.17 8.41 9.48
C PHE A 103 10.51 8.43 8.10
N LEU A 104 10.21 7.25 7.58
CA LEU A 104 9.64 7.06 6.24
C LEU A 104 8.25 6.46 6.39
N PHE A 105 7.20 7.23 6.09
CA PHE A 105 5.82 6.71 6.03
C PHE A 105 5.50 6.31 4.59
N LEU A 106 5.33 5.01 4.32
CA LEU A 106 5.25 4.51 2.92
C LEU A 106 3.83 4.16 2.45
N ALA A 107 2.84 4.10 3.34
CA ALA A 107 1.45 3.86 2.93
C ALA A 107 0.81 5.15 2.42
N ALA A 108 0.61 5.24 1.11
CA ALA A 108 0.10 6.45 0.47
C ALA A 108 -1.09 6.24 -0.47
N LEU A 109 -1.35 5.00 -0.87
CA LEU A 109 -2.47 4.65 -1.74
C LEU A 109 -3.56 3.93 -0.96
N GLU A 110 -4.80 4.37 -1.19
CA GLU A 110 -5.98 3.59 -0.89
C GLU A 110 -6.56 3.03 -2.19
N PHE A 111 -7.47 2.07 -2.07
CA PHE A 111 -8.09 1.46 -3.25
C PHE A 111 -9.59 1.33 -3.05
N ASP A 112 -10.37 1.56 -4.10
CA ASP A 112 -11.81 1.32 -4.08
C ASP A 112 -12.16 0.22 -5.07
N ILE A 113 -13.12 -0.63 -4.70
CA ILE A 113 -13.59 -1.71 -5.56
C ILE A 113 -14.84 -1.25 -6.32
N LYS A 114 -14.89 -1.57 -7.61
CA LYS A 114 -16.07 -1.48 -8.46
C LYS A 114 -16.40 -2.85 -9.04
N THR A 115 -17.66 -3.27 -8.94
CA THR A 115 -18.16 -4.49 -9.58
C THR A 115 -18.05 -4.38 -11.10
N LEU A 116 -17.48 -5.39 -11.75
CA LEU A 116 -17.47 -5.45 -13.22
C LEU A 116 -18.87 -5.77 -13.74
N THR A 117 -19.20 -5.25 -14.94
CA THR A 117 -20.46 -5.57 -15.63
C THR A 117 -20.57 -7.06 -15.96
N SER A 118 -19.46 -7.77 -16.14
CA SER A 118 -19.41 -9.23 -16.32
C SER A 118 -20.04 -10.01 -15.15
N ARG A 119 -19.88 -9.51 -13.91
CA ARG A 119 -20.50 -10.10 -12.72
C ARG A 119 -22.01 -9.81 -12.65
N VAL A 120 -22.44 -8.69 -13.24
CA VAL A 120 -23.86 -8.27 -13.35
C VAL A 120 -24.57 -8.99 -14.49
N SER A 121 -23.87 -9.33 -15.58
CA SER A 121 -24.44 -9.99 -16.77
C SER A 121 -24.62 -11.50 -16.61
N LYS A 122 -24.02 -12.14 -15.59
CA LYS A 122 -24.31 -13.54 -15.20
C LYS A 122 -25.74 -13.76 -14.67
N ARG A 123 -26.63 -12.77 -14.85
CA ARG A 123 -28.03 -12.73 -14.45
C ARG A 123 -28.90 -13.85 -15.02
N HIS A 124 -28.49 -14.50 -16.12
CA HIS A 124 -29.38 -15.40 -16.85
C HIS A 124 -29.04 -16.88 -16.87
N GLU A 125 -27.83 -17.31 -16.47
CA GLU A 125 -27.55 -18.74 -16.44
C GLU A 125 -26.76 -19.14 -15.18
N TRP A 126 -27.49 -19.63 -14.18
CA TRP A 126 -27.07 -20.59 -13.14
C TRP A 126 -26.31 -20.06 -11.90
N TYR A 127 -25.98 -18.76 -11.80
CA TYR A 127 -25.34 -18.19 -10.61
C TYR A 127 -26.09 -16.99 -10.01
N LYS A 128 -26.30 -17.02 -8.68
CA LYS A 128 -26.89 -15.90 -7.93
C LYS A 128 -25.91 -14.73 -7.85
N PHE A 129 -26.40 -13.51 -8.05
CA PHE A 129 -25.66 -12.28 -7.76
C PHE A 129 -25.22 -12.32 -6.29
N THR A 130 -23.91 -12.33 -6.07
CA THR A 130 -23.31 -12.24 -4.73
C THR A 130 -22.64 -10.89 -4.59
N ASP A 131 -23.03 -10.16 -3.54
CA ASP A 131 -22.40 -8.89 -3.19
C ASP A 131 -20.92 -9.08 -2.85
N ILE A 132 -20.13 -8.02 -3.06
CA ILE A 132 -18.74 -8.00 -2.60
C ILE A 132 -18.76 -7.91 -1.08
N THR A 133 -18.37 -9.00 -0.43
CA THR A 133 -18.25 -9.03 1.03
C THR A 133 -16.92 -8.42 1.49
N ASP A 134 -16.88 -7.99 2.75
CA ASP A 134 -15.66 -7.50 3.39
C ASP A 134 -14.52 -8.52 3.34
N PHE A 135 -14.83 -9.81 3.32
CA PHE A 135 -13.83 -10.86 3.14
C PHE A 135 -13.05 -10.73 1.83
N HIS A 136 -13.72 -10.44 0.71
CA HIS A 136 -13.05 -10.24 -0.58
C HIS A 136 -12.13 -9.01 -0.55
N LEU A 137 -12.60 -7.92 0.06
CA LEU A 137 -11.81 -6.70 0.29
C LEU A 137 -10.55 -7.00 1.10
N GLY A 138 -10.69 -7.78 2.18
CA GLY A 138 -9.57 -8.19 3.02
C GLY A 138 -8.57 -9.08 2.30
N VAL A 139 -9.02 -10.06 1.51
CA VAL A 139 -8.10 -10.94 0.75
C VAL A 139 -7.32 -10.17 -0.30
N ILE A 140 -7.97 -9.24 -1.02
CA ILE A 140 -7.31 -8.34 -1.97
C ILE A 140 -6.27 -7.46 -1.27
N ALA A 141 -6.61 -6.87 -0.13
CA ALA A 141 -5.68 -6.04 0.64
C ALA A 141 -4.49 -6.88 1.16
N ALA A 142 -4.76 -8.07 1.70
CA ALA A 142 -3.76 -8.99 2.21
C ALA A 142 -2.82 -9.51 1.11
N SER A 143 -3.31 -9.77 -0.10
CA SER A 143 -2.48 -10.29 -1.18
C SER A 143 -1.34 -9.32 -1.54
N GLY A 144 -1.61 -8.02 -1.58
CA GLY A 144 -0.57 -7.01 -1.80
C GLY A 144 0.50 -6.96 -0.70
N VAL A 145 0.12 -7.17 0.57
CA VAL A 145 1.05 -7.24 1.70
C VAL A 145 1.90 -8.52 1.60
N ILE A 146 1.26 -9.66 1.38
CA ILE A 146 1.93 -10.96 1.24
C ILE A 146 2.94 -10.91 0.09
N LEU A 147 2.56 -10.38 -1.08
CA LEU A 147 3.47 -10.37 -2.21
C LEU A 147 4.68 -9.47 -1.97
N ASN A 148 4.53 -8.32 -1.31
CA ASN A 148 5.68 -7.51 -0.92
C ASN A 148 6.62 -8.24 0.03
N LEU A 149 6.10 -9.00 1.00
CA LEU A 149 6.96 -9.84 1.86
C LEU A 149 7.69 -10.92 1.06
N VAL A 150 7.02 -11.58 0.11
CA VAL A 150 7.65 -12.57 -0.77
C VAL A 150 8.77 -11.93 -1.59
N PHE A 151 8.52 -10.76 -2.20
CA PHE A 151 9.56 -10.02 -2.93
C PHE A 151 10.66 -9.49 -2.02
N ALA A 152 10.39 -9.23 -0.74
CA ALA A 152 11.44 -8.91 0.21
C ALA A 152 12.38 -10.09 0.44
N VAL A 153 11.84 -11.32 0.60
CA VAL A 153 12.66 -12.54 0.71
C VAL A 153 13.48 -12.76 -0.56
N ILE A 154 12.85 -12.66 -1.73
CA ILE A 154 13.55 -12.82 -3.02
C ILE A 154 14.65 -11.77 -3.18
N GLY A 155 14.35 -10.51 -2.83
CA GLY A 155 15.30 -9.41 -2.86
C GLY A 155 16.51 -9.64 -1.97
N TYR A 156 16.28 -10.13 -0.74
CA TYR A 156 17.35 -10.46 0.19
C TYR A 156 18.24 -11.59 -0.34
N LEU A 157 17.63 -12.68 -0.84
CA LEU A 157 18.37 -13.81 -1.42
C LEU A 157 19.16 -13.42 -2.67
N ALA A 158 18.67 -12.45 -3.45
CA ALA A 158 19.35 -11.90 -4.62
C ALA A 158 20.42 -10.85 -4.28
N GLY A 159 20.64 -10.53 -2.99
CA GLY A 159 21.65 -9.56 -2.55
C GLY A 159 21.20 -8.10 -2.58
N PHE A 160 19.92 -7.81 -2.86
CA PHE A 160 19.36 -6.46 -2.86
C PHE A 160 18.77 -6.11 -1.49
N SER A 161 19.64 -5.84 -0.50
CA SER A 161 19.21 -5.57 0.90
C SER A 161 18.27 -4.37 1.02
N LEU A 162 18.56 -3.28 0.31
CA LEU A 162 17.72 -2.07 0.32
C LEU A 162 16.32 -2.32 -0.25
N PHE A 163 16.22 -3.09 -1.33
CA PHE A 163 14.94 -3.49 -1.91
C PHE A 163 14.13 -4.34 -0.94
N ALA A 164 14.76 -5.31 -0.28
CA ALA A 164 14.12 -6.13 0.73
C ALA A 164 13.57 -5.28 1.89
N LYS A 165 14.39 -4.37 2.41
CA LYS A 165 14.03 -3.46 3.50
C LYS A 165 12.85 -2.55 3.16
N LEU A 166 12.84 -1.96 1.96
CA LEU A 166 11.75 -1.10 1.52
C LEU A 166 10.44 -1.87 1.30
N ASN A 167 10.49 -3.10 0.80
CA ASN A 167 9.29 -3.95 0.69
C ASN A 167 8.70 -4.30 2.06
N ILE A 168 9.55 -4.62 3.04
CA ILE A 168 9.11 -4.90 4.42
C ILE A 168 8.49 -3.66 5.05
N TYR A 169 9.14 -2.49 4.92
CA TYR A 169 8.58 -1.25 5.44
C TYR A 169 7.26 -0.89 4.77
N TYR A 170 7.17 -1.04 3.45
CA TYR A 170 5.91 -0.80 2.74
C TYR A 170 4.80 -1.75 3.23
N ALA A 171 5.10 -3.04 3.37
CA ALA A 171 4.18 -4.04 3.91
C ALA A 171 3.71 -3.69 5.34
N PHE A 172 4.62 -3.20 6.19
CA PHE A 172 4.30 -2.71 7.53
C PHE A 172 3.32 -1.55 7.53
N TYR A 173 3.58 -0.50 6.75
CA TYR A 173 2.67 0.63 6.70
C TYR A 173 1.31 0.28 6.09
N CYS A 174 1.26 -0.64 5.12
CA CYS A 174 0.00 -1.17 4.60
C CYS A 174 -0.81 -1.91 5.68
N MET A 175 -0.17 -2.57 6.65
CA MET A 175 -0.88 -3.32 7.70
C MET A 175 -1.49 -2.46 8.80
N LEU A 176 -1.13 -1.17 8.89
CA LEU A 176 -1.67 -0.28 9.90
C LEU A 176 -3.18 -0.10 9.71
N PRO A 177 -4.01 -0.34 10.76
CA PRO A 177 -5.47 -0.24 10.67
C PRO A 177 -5.91 1.23 10.79
N LEU A 178 -5.50 2.04 9.81
CA LEU A 178 -5.70 3.48 9.78
C LEU A 178 -6.69 3.86 8.66
N TRP A 179 -7.83 4.42 9.05
CA TRP A 179 -8.92 4.87 8.15
C TRP A 179 -9.24 3.86 7.04
N ASN A 180 -8.94 4.16 5.77
CA ASN A 180 -9.28 3.33 4.62
C ASN A 180 -8.05 2.67 3.95
N LEU A 181 -6.93 2.60 4.68
CA LEU A 181 -5.76 1.83 4.26
C LEU A 181 -6.04 0.33 4.26
N ASP A 182 -5.13 -0.43 3.64
CA ASP A 182 -5.26 -1.88 3.47
C ASP A 182 -5.47 -2.61 4.80
N GLY A 183 -4.73 -2.25 5.83
CA GLY A 183 -4.79 -2.86 7.16
C GLY A 183 -6.19 -2.81 7.76
N THR A 184 -6.92 -1.70 7.54
CA THR A 184 -8.30 -1.58 8.02
C THR A 184 -9.24 -2.56 7.32
N LYS A 185 -9.06 -2.76 6.01
CA LYS A 185 -9.86 -3.70 5.22
C LYS A 185 -9.59 -5.14 5.65
N ILE A 186 -8.33 -5.48 5.92
CA ILE A 186 -7.95 -6.80 6.43
C ILE A 186 -8.53 -7.02 7.84
N PHE A 187 -8.44 -6.00 8.70
CA PHE A 187 -8.95 -6.05 10.07
C PHE A 187 -10.46 -6.25 10.14
N PHE A 188 -11.24 -5.52 9.33
CA PHE A 188 -12.69 -5.67 9.30
C PHE A 188 -13.15 -6.93 8.55
N ALA A 189 -12.36 -7.42 7.60
CA ALA A 189 -12.63 -8.70 6.94
C ALA A 189 -12.49 -9.89 7.90
N ASN A 190 -11.33 -10.01 8.56
CA ASN A 190 -11.05 -11.07 9.51
C ASN A 190 -9.90 -10.67 10.45
N LYS A 191 -10.24 -10.42 11.72
CA LYS A 191 -9.27 -10.03 12.76
C LYS A 191 -8.15 -11.05 12.95
N ASN A 192 -8.43 -12.35 12.78
CA ASN A 192 -7.42 -13.39 12.94
C ASN A 192 -6.39 -13.34 11.80
N ILE A 193 -6.84 -13.13 10.56
CA ILE A 193 -5.94 -12.96 9.41
C ILE A 193 -5.07 -11.71 9.61
N TRP A 194 -5.69 -10.60 10.04
CA TRP A 194 -4.95 -9.38 10.33
C TRP A 194 -3.88 -9.57 11.42
N ALA A 195 -4.23 -10.26 12.51
CA ALA A 195 -3.31 -10.52 13.62
C ALA A 195 -2.13 -11.42 13.19
N VAL A 196 -2.40 -12.50 12.46
CA VAL A 196 -1.36 -13.42 11.96
C VAL A 196 -0.44 -12.70 10.97
N LEU A 197 -1.01 -12.01 9.98
CA LEU A 197 -0.23 -11.28 8.99
C LEU A 197 0.56 -10.14 9.64
N GLY A 198 -0.03 -9.45 10.61
CA GLY A 198 0.61 -8.39 11.39
C GLY A 198 1.80 -8.92 12.19
N ALA A 199 1.65 -10.08 12.85
CA ALA A 199 2.75 -10.73 13.56
C ALA A 199 3.89 -11.11 12.61
N ILE A 200 3.59 -11.68 11.44
CA ILE A 200 4.59 -11.99 10.42
C ILE A 200 5.32 -10.71 9.99
N VAL A 201 4.58 -9.65 9.67
CA VAL A 201 5.17 -8.36 9.25
C VAL A 201 6.06 -7.76 10.35
N ILE A 202 5.69 -7.86 11.62
CA ILE A 202 6.52 -7.40 12.75
C ILE A 202 7.82 -8.20 12.84
N ILE A 203 7.78 -9.53 12.67
CA ILE A 203 8.98 -10.38 12.66
C ILE A 203 9.92 -9.94 11.52
N PHE A 204 9.38 -9.73 10.32
CA PHE A 204 10.14 -9.24 9.17
C PHE A 204 10.70 -7.84 9.42
N LEU A 205 9.93 -6.95 10.06
CA LEU A 205 10.39 -5.60 10.39
C LEU A 205 11.54 -5.61 11.39
N LEU A 206 11.48 -6.46 12.42
CA LEU A 206 12.59 -6.65 13.35
C LEU A 206 13.84 -7.15 12.62
N TYR A 207 13.68 -8.12 11.72
CA TYR A 207 14.79 -8.59 10.89
C TYR A 207 15.38 -7.48 10.00
N ALA A 208 14.53 -6.65 9.40
CA ALA A 208 14.95 -5.54 8.55
C ALA A 208 15.76 -4.45 9.26
N LEU A 209 15.70 -4.37 10.60
CA LEU A 209 16.55 -3.47 11.39
C LEU A 209 17.98 -3.97 11.49
N PHE A 210 18.19 -5.29 11.42
CA PHE A 210 19.51 -5.93 11.45
C PHE A 210 20.12 -6.12 10.05
N LEU A 211 19.34 -5.87 8.99
CA LEU A 211 19.87 -5.90 7.63
C LEU A 211 20.86 -4.74 7.39
N PRO A 212 22.03 -5.03 6.78
CA PRO A 212 23.02 -4.02 6.41
C PRO A 212 22.52 -3.09 5.30
#